data_AF-A0A1B5L0U6-F1
#
_entry.id   AF-A0A1B5L0U6-F1
#
_cell.length_a   1.000
_cell.length_b   1.000
_cell.length_c   1.000
_cell.angle_alpha   90.00
_cell.angle_beta   90.00
_cell.angle_gamma   90.00
#
_symmetry.space_group_name_H-M   'P 1'
#
loop_
_entity.id
_entity.type
_entity.pdbx_description
1 polymer ?
#
loop_
_entity_poly.entity_id
_entity_poly.type
_entity_poly.pdbx_seq_one_letter_code
_entity_poly.pdbx_strand_id
1 'polypeptide(L)'
;MLPYKTRLALETSSGLKPSSIFEQSEPGGYLLPPTALALATSQSLSNAPRARTELIKQADKPDIPRIDGIVYEDIRITGRPFEIHLLRQLSWWNLLKVVALFILGYRVDAVKVIATRVMLPRGLLGLGIDTVDHSGAEICQALSVFSWPQSMPALVHCTQGKDRTGLIIILILMILDIPTDAIEHDYLLTDAALESDREERLAEIRQLGLTDDWAVTSPVMVSGLKGHLDLQYGGLENYLDGIGFDAAQRTNLRQLLLY
;
A
#
# COMPACT_ATOMS: atom_id res chain seq x y z
N MET A 1 4.79 -9.90 9.68
CA MET A 1 3.51 -9.22 9.89
C MET A 1 3.73 -7.83 10.47
N LEU A 2 4.23 -6.91 9.66
CA LEU A 2 4.40 -5.49 10.04
C LEU A 2 3.04 -4.80 9.81
N PRO A 3 2.36 -4.32 10.86
CA PRO A 3 0.98 -3.88 10.74
C PRO A 3 0.90 -2.43 10.23
N TYR A 4 1.13 -2.21 8.95
CA TYR A 4 0.89 -0.92 8.31
C TYR A 4 -0.17 -1.09 7.23
N LYS A 5 -1.30 -0.42 7.40
CA LYS A 5 -2.38 -0.35 6.42
C LYS A 5 -1.92 0.54 5.26
N THR A 6 -2.38 0.24 4.05
CA THR A 6 -2.52 1.27 3.02
C THR A 6 -3.86 1.93 3.32
N ARG A 7 -3.90 3.25 3.42
CA ARG A 7 -5.10 3.98 3.78
C ARG A 7 -5.41 4.97 2.67
N LEU A 8 -6.70 5.12 2.41
CA LEU A 8 -7.22 6.00 1.40
C LEU A 8 -8.05 7.09 2.11
N ALA A 9 -7.66 8.35 1.94
CA ALA A 9 -8.40 9.53 2.41
C ALA A 9 -8.97 10.28 1.18
N LEU A 10 -9.86 11.26 1.37
CA LEU A 10 -10.56 11.93 0.26
C LEU A 10 -10.57 13.45 0.50
N GLU A 11 -10.12 14.29 -0.45
CA GLU A 11 -9.98 15.75 -0.22
C GLU A 11 -10.31 16.64 -1.44
N THR A 12 -11.36 17.46 -1.34
CA THR A 12 -12.04 18.12 -2.46
C THR A 12 -11.57 19.54 -2.82
N SER A 13 -10.83 19.74 -3.94
CA SER A 13 -10.79 21.05 -4.65
C SER A 13 -10.29 21.08 -6.13
N SER A 14 -11.28 21.20 -7.04
CA SER A 14 -11.34 22.03 -8.27
C SER A 14 -10.22 22.14 -9.33
N GLY A 15 -10.59 21.73 -10.57
CA GLY A 15 -10.04 22.11 -11.90
C GLY A 15 -8.53 22.28 -12.02
N LEU A 16 -7.71 21.29 -12.41
CA LEU A 16 -7.84 20.18 -13.37
C LEU A 16 -9.13 19.33 -13.43
N LYS A 17 -9.57 18.48 -12.49
CA LYS A 17 -9.47 18.49 -11.02
C LYS A 17 -8.11 18.00 -10.48
N PRO A 18 -7.23 18.91 -10.00
CA PRO A 18 -5.87 18.62 -9.58
C PRO A 18 -5.95 18.15 -8.13
N SER A 19 -6.51 16.97 -7.97
CA SER A 19 -6.85 16.37 -6.68
C SER A 19 -7.32 14.93 -6.81
N SER A 20 -7.59 14.42 -8.03
CA SER A 20 -8.21 13.10 -8.23
C SER A 20 -7.52 11.99 -7.44
N ILE A 21 -6.19 11.93 -7.49
CA ILE A 21 -5.39 11.07 -6.62
C ILE A 21 -4.19 11.88 -6.11
N PHE A 22 -4.07 11.99 -4.79
CA PHE A 22 -2.86 12.45 -4.11
C PHE A 22 -2.05 11.25 -3.60
N GLU A 23 -0.75 11.46 -3.40
CA GLU A 23 0.13 10.58 -2.63
C GLU A 23 0.72 11.35 -1.44
N GLN A 24 0.94 10.68 -0.31
CA GLN A 24 1.60 11.28 0.85
C GLN A 24 2.37 10.23 1.67
N SER A 25 3.49 10.61 2.27
CA SER A 25 4.14 9.89 3.36
C SER A 25 3.54 10.31 4.71
N GLU A 26 3.60 9.43 5.72
CA GLU A 26 3.35 9.91 7.09
C GLU A 26 4.62 10.61 7.62
N PRO A 27 4.52 11.80 8.25
CA PRO A 27 5.69 12.49 8.78
C PRO A 27 6.34 11.69 9.92
N GLY A 28 7.67 11.58 9.86
CA GLY A 28 8.49 10.82 10.83
C GLY A 28 8.48 11.37 12.26
N GLY A 29 8.76 10.47 13.21
CA GLY A 29 9.11 10.79 14.59
C GLY A 29 7.99 11.05 15.61
N TYR A 30 7.53 9.99 16.32
CA TYR A 30 7.02 10.12 17.70
C TYR A 30 7.32 8.90 18.60
N LEU A 31 8.19 9.09 19.60
CA LEU A 31 7.95 8.50 20.92
C LEU A 31 6.83 9.29 21.61
N LEU A 32 5.78 8.61 22.06
CA LEU A 32 4.57 9.13 22.71
C LEU A 32 4.82 9.83 24.08
N PRO A 33 3.83 10.48 24.72
CA PRO A 33 2.87 11.54 24.32
C PRO A 33 2.96 12.75 25.33
N PRO A 34 2.03 13.75 25.51
CA PRO A 34 0.68 13.96 24.97
C PRO A 34 0.30 15.42 24.55
N THR A 35 -1.03 15.67 24.39
CA THR A 35 -1.80 16.96 24.45
C THR A 35 -2.21 17.71 23.16
N ALA A 36 -3.44 17.40 22.70
CA ALA A 36 -4.59 18.26 22.33
C ALA A 36 -4.55 19.46 21.33
N LEU A 37 -5.67 19.56 20.58
CA LEU A 37 -6.49 20.74 20.17
C LEU A 37 -6.68 20.90 18.63
N ALA A 38 -7.84 21.18 18.00
CA ALA A 38 -9.27 20.82 18.10
C ALA A 38 -10.13 21.90 17.37
N LEU A 39 -11.25 21.52 16.70
CA LEU A 39 -12.48 22.28 16.30
C LEU A 39 -13.00 21.81 14.91
N ALA A 40 -14.09 21.02 14.78
CA ALA A 40 -15.53 21.40 14.75
C ALA A 40 -15.95 22.18 13.47
N THR A 41 -17.04 21.88 12.73
CA THR A 41 -18.42 21.51 13.16
C THR A 41 -19.16 20.52 12.21
N SER A 42 -20.43 20.22 12.52
CA SER A 42 -21.24 19.08 12.06
C SER A 42 -22.12 19.29 10.81
N GLN A 43 -22.42 18.22 10.05
CA GLN A 43 -23.81 17.76 9.85
C GLN A 43 -23.94 16.30 9.38
N SER A 44 -25.07 15.69 9.76
CA SER A 44 -25.40 14.27 9.60
C SER A 44 -25.72 13.86 8.15
N LEU A 45 -25.23 12.69 7.71
CA LEU A 45 -25.88 11.88 6.67
C LEU A 45 -26.08 10.44 7.15
N SER A 46 -27.30 10.17 7.60
CA SER A 46 -27.84 8.83 7.85
C SER A 46 -28.29 8.14 6.55
N ASN A 47 -28.24 6.80 6.56
CA ASN A 47 -28.89 5.86 5.62
C ASN A 47 -28.08 5.39 4.39
N ALA A 48 -27.21 4.40 4.62
CA ALA A 48 -26.92 3.32 3.67
C ALA A 48 -27.03 1.97 4.41
N PRO A 49 -27.49 0.87 3.77
CA PRO A 49 -27.86 -0.36 4.47
C PRO A 49 -26.63 -1.12 5.01
N ARG A 50 -26.49 -1.17 6.35
CA ARG A 50 -25.41 -1.91 7.04
C ARG A 50 -25.60 -3.42 6.97
N ALA A 51 -24.91 -4.07 6.03
CA ALA A 51 -24.79 -5.54 5.99
C ALA A 51 -23.76 -6.06 7.02
N ARG A 52 -24.21 -6.17 8.28
CA ARG A 52 -23.80 -7.15 9.31
C ARG A 52 -22.40 -7.80 9.18
N THR A 53 -21.33 -7.06 9.53
CA THR A 53 -20.05 -7.64 9.98
C THR A 53 -19.47 -6.85 11.16
N GLU A 54 -20.22 -6.76 12.26
CA GLU A 54 -19.61 -6.60 13.58
C GLU A 54 -19.24 -8.00 14.12
N LEU A 55 -18.13 -8.07 14.89
CA LEU A 55 -17.57 -9.24 15.63
C LEU A 55 -16.20 -9.78 15.18
N ILE A 56 -15.23 -8.91 14.88
CA ILE A 56 -13.82 -9.20 15.23
C ILE A 56 -13.25 -7.98 15.96
N LYS A 57 -12.98 -8.13 17.26
CA LYS A 57 -12.32 -7.10 18.08
C LYS A 57 -10.93 -6.79 17.51
N GLN A 58 -10.72 -5.57 17.04
CA GLN A 58 -9.37 -5.07 16.78
C GLN A 58 -8.71 -4.79 18.14
N ALA A 59 -7.63 -5.51 18.44
CA ALA A 59 -6.82 -5.28 19.63
C ALA A 59 -5.83 -4.13 19.39
N ASP A 60 -5.75 -3.23 20.38
CA ASP A 60 -4.83 -2.09 20.54
C ASP A 60 -3.94 -1.69 19.36
N LYS A 61 -4.33 -0.59 18.72
CA LYS A 61 -3.42 0.38 18.11
C LYS A 61 -3.91 1.78 18.50
N PRO A 62 -3.01 2.78 18.65
CA PRO A 62 -3.46 4.16 18.74
C PRO A 62 -4.23 4.50 17.46
N ASP A 63 -5.45 5.01 17.62
CA ASP A 63 -6.23 5.49 16.48
C ASP A 63 -5.53 6.71 15.89
N ILE A 64 -4.93 6.51 14.70
CA ILE A 64 -4.41 7.60 13.87
C ILE A 64 -5.54 8.62 13.69
N PRO A 65 -5.34 9.90 14.03
CA PRO A 65 -6.38 10.92 13.96
C PRO A 65 -7.13 10.87 12.63
N ARG A 66 -8.46 10.75 12.71
CA ARG A 66 -9.35 10.81 11.56
C ARG A 66 -9.95 12.20 11.49
N ILE A 67 -9.98 12.77 10.29
CA ILE A 67 -10.64 14.03 9.99
C ILE A 67 -12.13 13.72 9.78
N ASP A 68 -13.00 14.35 10.55
CA ASP A 68 -14.44 14.21 10.40
C ASP A 68 -14.89 14.64 9.00
N GLY A 69 -15.77 13.86 8.38
CA GLY A 69 -16.24 14.08 7.01
C GLY A 69 -15.44 13.34 5.92
N ILE A 70 -14.23 12.84 6.23
CA ILE A 70 -13.47 11.98 5.32
C ILE A 70 -13.90 10.51 5.51
N VAL A 71 -14.21 9.84 4.39
CA VAL A 71 -14.39 8.38 4.36
C VAL A 71 -13.02 7.72 4.27
N TYR A 72 -12.72 6.81 5.20
CA TYR A 72 -11.43 6.13 5.30
C TYR A 72 -11.57 4.64 5.02
N GLU A 73 -11.00 4.19 3.91
CA GLU A 73 -10.82 2.76 3.62
C GLU A 73 -9.43 2.30 4.08
N ASP A 74 -9.41 1.34 5.01
CA ASP A 74 -8.21 0.81 5.67
C ASP A 74 -7.82 -0.55 5.05
N ILE A 75 -7.09 -0.54 3.92
CA ILE A 75 -6.82 -1.73 3.10
C ILE A 75 -5.43 -2.32 3.43
N ARG A 76 -5.38 -3.62 3.72
CA ARG A 76 -4.13 -4.31 4.10
C ARG A 76 -3.48 -5.01 2.91
N ILE A 77 -3.00 -4.22 1.94
CA ILE A 77 -2.33 -4.73 0.71
C ILE A 77 -1.36 -5.88 1.02
N THR A 78 -0.42 -5.73 1.95
CA THR A 78 0.41 -6.85 2.43
C THR A 78 -0.34 -7.64 3.50
N GLY A 79 -1.37 -8.37 3.09
CA GLY A 79 -2.30 -9.09 3.95
C GLY A 79 -1.82 -10.48 4.38
N ARG A 80 -2.71 -11.23 5.07
CA ARG A 80 -2.38 -12.57 5.57
C ARG A 80 -1.82 -13.53 4.51
N PRO A 81 -2.32 -13.60 3.26
CA PRO A 81 -1.80 -14.55 2.28
C PRO A 81 -0.36 -14.22 1.87
N PHE A 82 -0.06 -12.96 1.57
CA PHE A 82 1.30 -12.44 1.33
C PHE A 82 2.25 -12.74 2.49
N GLU A 83 1.83 -12.49 3.73
CA GLU A 83 2.67 -12.68 4.91
C GLU A 83 2.92 -14.18 5.21
N ILE A 84 1.96 -15.05 4.89
CA ILE A 84 2.13 -16.53 4.90
C ILE A 84 3.10 -16.96 3.79
N HIS A 85 3.04 -16.35 2.61
CA HIS A 85 3.99 -16.61 1.53
C HIS A 85 5.42 -16.26 1.93
N LEU A 86 5.67 -15.06 2.47
CA LEU A 86 6.99 -14.68 2.97
C LEU A 86 7.53 -15.67 4.03
N LEU A 87 6.68 -16.15 4.94
CA LEU A 87 7.07 -17.17 5.92
C LEU A 87 7.38 -18.53 5.29
N ARG A 88 6.71 -18.91 4.18
CA ARG A 88 6.99 -20.13 3.41
C ARG A 88 8.29 -20.09 2.62
N GLN A 89 8.81 -18.89 2.32
CA GLN A 89 10.14 -18.73 1.70
C GLN A 89 11.31 -18.98 2.69
N LEU A 90 11.04 -19.02 4.00
CA LEU A 90 12.05 -19.36 4.99
C LEU A 90 12.35 -20.87 4.98
N SER A 91 13.63 -21.21 5.08
CA SER A 91 14.01 -22.58 5.45
C SER A 91 13.40 -22.96 6.81
N TRP A 92 13.10 -24.25 7.01
CA TRP A 92 12.54 -24.79 8.25
C TRP A 92 13.21 -24.25 9.53
N TRP A 93 14.56 -24.19 9.53
CA TRP A 93 15.33 -23.66 10.65
C TRP A 93 15.12 -22.16 10.90
N ASN A 94 15.01 -21.35 9.84
CA ASN A 94 14.73 -19.92 9.99
C ASN A 94 13.28 -19.67 10.39
N LEU A 95 12.33 -20.48 9.91
CA LEU A 95 10.93 -20.43 10.34
C LEU A 95 10.80 -20.76 11.83
N LEU A 96 11.44 -21.83 12.30
CA LEU A 96 11.48 -22.21 13.71
C LEU A 96 12.15 -21.11 14.57
N LYS A 97 13.22 -20.48 14.07
CA LYS A 97 13.85 -19.32 14.72
C LYS A 97 12.91 -18.12 14.84
N VAL A 98 12.17 -17.78 13.78
CA VAL A 98 11.16 -16.69 13.79
C VAL A 98 10.07 -16.97 14.81
N VAL A 99 9.54 -18.20 14.85
CA VAL A 99 8.51 -18.61 15.83
C VAL A 99 9.04 -18.51 17.25
N ALA A 100 10.25 -19.02 17.52
CA ALA A 100 10.86 -18.95 18.86
C ALA A 100 11.09 -17.50 19.32
N LEU A 101 11.63 -16.64 18.44
CA LEU A 101 11.82 -15.21 18.74
C LEU A 101 10.48 -14.51 19.02
N PHE A 102 9.42 -14.85 18.29
CA PHE A 102 8.09 -14.26 18.51
C PHE A 102 7.46 -14.70 19.85
N ILE A 103 7.59 -15.98 20.21
CA ILE A 103 7.13 -16.52 21.51
C ILE A 103 7.87 -15.85 22.68
N LEU A 104 9.18 -15.63 22.53
CA LEU A 104 10.03 -14.99 23.53
C LEU A 104 9.91 -13.44 23.54
N GLY A 105 9.06 -12.85 22.70
CA GLY A 105 8.82 -11.40 22.65
C GLY A 105 9.82 -10.58 21.82
N TYR A 106 10.86 -11.20 21.27
CA TYR A 106 11.88 -10.58 20.40
C TYR A 106 11.34 -10.31 18.98
N ARG A 107 10.30 -9.48 18.89
CA ARG A 107 9.56 -9.19 17.64
C ARG A 107 10.44 -8.55 16.58
N VAL A 108 11.33 -7.62 16.96
CA VAL A 108 12.23 -6.94 16.03
C VAL A 108 13.18 -7.96 15.39
N ASP A 109 13.84 -8.80 16.18
CA ASP A 109 14.75 -9.83 15.68
C ASP A 109 14.05 -10.88 14.80
N ALA A 110 12.81 -11.23 15.13
CA ALA A 110 11.97 -12.08 14.26
C ALA A 110 11.74 -11.43 12.88
N VAL A 111 11.47 -10.12 12.85
CA VAL A 111 11.36 -9.36 11.58
C VAL A 111 12.71 -9.28 10.86
N LYS A 112 13.83 -9.05 11.56
CA LYS A 112 15.17 -9.05 10.94
C LYS A 112 15.50 -10.37 10.24
N VAL A 113 15.05 -11.52 10.76
CA VAL A 113 15.23 -12.81 10.07
C VAL A 113 14.44 -12.84 8.76
N ILE A 114 13.18 -12.38 8.73
CA ILE A 114 12.38 -12.32 7.48
C ILE A 114 13.01 -11.32 6.50
N ALA A 115 13.41 -10.14 6.97
CA ALA A 115 14.04 -9.10 6.19
C ALA A 115 15.34 -9.59 5.53
N THR A 116 16.28 -10.12 6.32
CA THR A 116 17.59 -10.58 5.81
C THR A 116 17.55 -11.88 5.00
N ARG A 117 16.55 -12.75 5.21
CA ARG A 117 16.49 -14.09 4.58
C ARG A 117 15.48 -14.21 3.44
N VAL A 118 14.50 -13.33 3.36
CA VAL A 118 13.47 -13.35 2.31
C VAL A 118 13.45 -12.03 1.57
N MET A 119 13.29 -10.90 2.27
CA MET A 119 13.13 -9.60 1.61
C MET A 119 14.40 -9.19 0.85
N LEU A 120 15.58 -9.22 1.49
CA LEU A 120 16.85 -8.88 0.85
C LEU A 120 17.12 -9.68 -0.45
N PRO A 121 17.04 -11.04 -0.48
CA PRO A 121 17.23 -11.79 -1.72
C PRO A 121 16.16 -11.55 -2.80
N ARG A 122 14.94 -11.13 -2.42
CA ARG A 122 13.86 -10.80 -3.38
C ARG A 122 14.03 -9.40 -3.98
N GLY A 123 14.59 -8.46 -3.22
CA GLY A 123 14.65 -7.05 -3.59
C GLY A 123 13.26 -6.40 -3.65
N LEU A 124 13.24 -5.11 -4.00
CA LEU A 124 12.00 -4.33 -4.09
C LEU A 124 11.04 -4.87 -5.17
N LEU A 125 11.52 -5.08 -6.40
CA LEU A 125 10.71 -5.64 -7.49
C LEU A 125 10.15 -7.04 -7.13
N GLY A 126 10.95 -7.91 -6.51
CA GLY A 126 10.49 -9.24 -6.09
C GLY A 126 9.36 -9.17 -5.06
N LEU A 127 9.38 -8.20 -4.15
CA LEU A 127 8.24 -7.96 -3.25
C LEU A 127 7.03 -7.33 -3.93
N GLY A 128 7.22 -6.49 -4.94
CA GLY A 128 6.13 -5.98 -5.78
C GLY A 128 5.40 -7.13 -6.47
N ILE A 129 6.17 -8.02 -7.11
CA ILE A 129 5.68 -9.26 -7.72
C ILE A 129 4.98 -10.16 -6.68
N ASP A 130 5.60 -10.43 -5.53
CA ASP A 130 4.98 -11.23 -4.47
C ASP A 130 3.67 -10.62 -3.95
N THR A 131 3.52 -9.29 -4.02
CA THR A 131 2.28 -8.59 -3.65
C THR A 131 1.20 -8.76 -4.73
N VAL A 132 1.54 -8.65 -6.01
CA VAL A 132 0.64 -8.99 -7.12
C VAL A 132 0.13 -10.43 -7.01
N ASP A 133 1.03 -11.39 -6.78
CA ASP A 133 0.72 -12.82 -6.77
C ASP A 133 -0.08 -13.27 -5.53
N HIS A 134 0.03 -12.54 -4.41
CA HIS A 134 -0.52 -12.98 -3.12
C HIS A 134 -1.41 -11.97 -2.40
N SER A 135 -1.76 -10.85 -3.03
CA SER A 135 -2.67 -9.83 -2.48
C SER A 135 -3.77 -9.41 -3.45
N GLY A 136 -4.11 -10.26 -4.42
CA GLY A 136 -5.09 -9.93 -5.45
C GLY A 136 -6.45 -9.43 -4.92
N ALA A 137 -6.97 -10.02 -3.84
CA ALA A 137 -8.22 -9.57 -3.23
C ALA A 137 -8.10 -8.16 -2.61
N GLU A 138 -7.00 -7.87 -1.92
CA GLU A 138 -6.73 -6.56 -1.34
C GLU A 138 -6.41 -5.49 -2.40
N ILE A 139 -5.76 -5.88 -3.52
CA ILE A 139 -5.55 -5.02 -4.69
C ILE A 139 -6.88 -4.71 -5.38
N CYS A 140 -7.73 -5.71 -5.60
CA CYS A 140 -9.08 -5.53 -6.14
C CYS A 140 -9.92 -4.60 -5.26
N GLN A 141 -9.85 -4.73 -3.94
CA GLN A 141 -10.49 -3.80 -3.00
C GLN A 141 -9.99 -2.36 -3.18
N ALA A 142 -8.67 -2.15 -3.34
CA ALA A 142 -8.09 -0.83 -3.51
C ALA A 142 -8.46 -0.18 -4.84
N LEU A 143 -8.37 -0.93 -5.94
CA LEU A 143 -8.78 -0.46 -7.27
C LEU A 143 -10.28 -0.16 -7.34
N SER A 144 -11.11 -0.94 -6.63
CA SER A 144 -12.56 -0.74 -6.55
C SER A 144 -12.97 0.61 -5.95
N VAL A 145 -12.12 1.25 -5.14
CA VAL A 145 -12.41 2.60 -4.62
C VAL A 145 -12.49 3.61 -5.76
N PHE A 146 -11.62 3.49 -6.78
CA PHE A 146 -11.56 4.38 -7.94
C PHE A 146 -12.63 4.10 -9.00
N SER A 147 -13.51 3.12 -8.77
CA SER A 147 -14.65 2.82 -9.66
C SER A 147 -15.94 3.57 -9.28
N TRP A 148 -15.93 4.38 -8.21
CA TRP A 148 -17.12 5.09 -7.72
C TRP A 148 -16.94 6.62 -7.73
N PRO A 149 -17.84 7.39 -8.37
CA PRO A 149 -17.75 8.85 -8.40
C PRO A 149 -17.75 9.51 -7.01
N GLN A 150 -18.38 8.87 -6.01
CA GLN A 150 -18.50 9.36 -4.64
C GLN A 150 -17.21 9.18 -3.83
N SER A 151 -16.28 8.35 -4.32
CA SER A 151 -14.96 8.10 -3.72
C SER A 151 -13.88 9.02 -4.31
N MET A 152 -14.28 10.07 -5.02
CA MET A 152 -13.37 10.99 -5.69
C MET A 152 -13.62 12.43 -5.25
N PRO A 153 -12.57 13.25 -5.07
CA PRO A 153 -11.14 12.94 -5.14
C PRO A 153 -10.59 12.11 -3.97
N ALA A 154 -9.44 11.48 -4.17
CA ALA A 154 -8.79 10.53 -3.27
C ALA A 154 -7.32 10.89 -2.97
N LEU A 155 -6.79 10.33 -1.89
CA LEU A 155 -5.41 10.34 -1.42
C LEU A 155 -5.05 8.90 -1.06
N VAL A 156 -4.04 8.31 -1.71
CA VAL A 156 -3.54 6.97 -1.36
C VAL A 156 -2.25 7.13 -0.57
N HIS A 157 -2.20 6.60 0.65
CA HIS A 157 -0.98 6.57 1.43
C HIS A 157 -0.72 5.21 2.07
N CYS A 158 0.54 5.00 2.42
CA CYS A 158 0.98 3.93 3.31
C CYS A 158 1.93 4.54 4.33
N THR A 159 2.96 3.82 4.77
CA THR A 159 3.98 4.39 5.67
C THR A 159 4.83 5.45 4.94
N GLN A 160 5.38 5.07 3.78
CA GLN A 160 6.42 5.82 3.05
C GLN A 160 5.92 6.43 1.73
N GLY A 161 4.66 6.22 1.33
CA GLY A 161 4.18 6.51 -0.04
C GLY A 161 4.79 5.65 -1.16
N LYS A 162 5.97 5.08 -0.96
CA LYS A 162 6.76 4.41 -2.00
C LYS A 162 6.22 3.06 -2.50
N ASP A 163 6.16 2.05 -1.64
CA ASP A 163 6.07 0.66 -2.14
C ASP A 163 4.63 0.20 -2.43
N ARG A 164 3.72 0.34 -1.45
CA ARG A 164 2.33 -0.17 -1.57
C ARG A 164 1.38 0.82 -2.22
N THR A 165 1.58 2.11 -1.95
CA THR A 165 0.89 3.19 -2.68
C THR A 165 1.36 3.17 -4.14
N GLY A 166 2.68 3.28 -4.38
CA GLY A 166 3.25 3.16 -5.72
C GLY A 166 2.78 1.93 -6.50
N LEU A 167 2.71 0.73 -5.91
CA LEU A 167 2.14 -0.44 -6.60
C LEU A 167 0.69 -0.24 -7.07
N ILE A 168 -0.18 0.34 -6.23
CA ILE A 168 -1.59 0.60 -6.60
C ILE A 168 -1.65 1.70 -7.68
N ILE A 169 -0.84 2.74 -7.58
CA ILE A 169 -0.81 3.85 -8.55
C ILE A 169 -0.26 3.38 -9.89
N ILE A 170 0.81 2.57 -9.91
CA ILE A 170 1.33 1.90 -11.11
C ILE A 170 0.21 1.08 -11.79
N LEU A 171 -0.53 0.26 -11.04
CA LEU A 171 -1.65 -0.52 -11.61
C LEU A 171 -2.76 0.36 -12.15
N ILE A 172 -3.11 1.46 -11.47
CA ILE A 172 -4.09 2.45 -11.95
C ILE A 172 -3.63 3.08 -13.27
N LEU A 173 -2.39 3.58 -13.34
CA LEU A 173 -1.85 4.21 -14.54
C LEU A 173 -1.72 3.21 -15.70
N MET A 174 -1.40 1.94 -15.43
CA MET A 174 -1.45 0.86 -16.42
C MET A 174 -2.89 0.59 -16.91
N ILE A 175 -3.90 0.63 -16.04
CA ILE A 175 -5.32 0.54 -16.45
C ILE A 175 -5.68 1.74 -17.34
N LEU A 176 -5.18 2.94 -17.04
CA LEU A 176 -5.39 4.15 -17.85
C LEU A 176 -4.63 4.16 -19.19
N ASP A 177 -3.93 3.07 -19.55
CA ASP A 177 -3.14 2.93 -20.79
C ASP A 177 -2.03 3.99 -20.93
N ILE A 178 -1.50 4.45 -19.78
CA ILE A 178 -0.38 5.39 -19.75
C ILE A 178 0.92 4.67 -20.16
N PRO A 179 1.76 5.27 -21.02
CA PRO A 179 3.03 4.69 -21.44
C PRO A 179 3.93 4.28 -20.25
N THR A 180 4.52 3.09 -20.33
CA THR A 180 5.28 2.48 -19.23
C THR A 180 6.46 3.34 -18.76
N ASP A 181 7.11 4.05 -19.67
CA ASP A 181 8.19 5.00 -19.41
C ASP A 181 7.71 6.26 -18.65
N ALA A 182 6.49 6.73 -18.93
CA ALA A 182 5.87 7.83 -18.17
C ALA A 182 5.51 7.40 -16.74
N ILE A 183 4.97 6.17 -16.56
CA ILE A 183 4.70 5.59 -15.23
C ILE A 183 6.01 5.38 -14.45
N GLU A 184 7.07 4.91 -15.11
CA GLU A 184 8.38 4.71 -14.48
C GLU A 184 9.04 6.04 -14.11
N HIS A 185 8.88 7.09 -14.93
CA HIS A 185 9.32 8.44 -14.57
C HIS A 185 8.61 8.98 -13.32
N ASP A 186 7.27 8.90 -13.30
CA ASP A 186 6.43 9.37 -12.18
C ASP A 186 6.79 8.64 -10.87
N TYR A 187 6.87 7.31 -10.90
CA TYR A 187 7.27 6.49 -9.75
C TYR A 187 8.67 6.84 -9.20
N LEU A 188 9.61 7.24 -10.05
CA LEU A 188 10.95 7.65 -9.61
C LEU A 188 10.97 9.05 -8.96
N LEU A 189 9.96 9.91 -9.19
CA LEU A 189 9.88 11.22 -8.54
C LEU A 189 9.61 11.12 -7.03
N THR A 190 9.04 10.01 -6.55
CA THR A 190 8.81 9.75 -5.13
C THR A 190 10.09 9.86 -4.29
N ASP A 191 11.27 9.53 -4.83
CA ASP A 191 12.53 9.63 -4.08
C ASP A 191 12.88 11.08 -3.70
N ALA A 192 12.65 12.04 -4.61
CA ALA A 192 12.89 13.45 -4.33
C ALA A 192 11.94 14.00 -3.24
N ALA A 193 10.70 13.49 -3.18
CA ALA A 193 9.72 13.86 -2.17
C ALA A 193 10.07 13.32 -0.76
N LEU A 194 10.89 12.27 -0.67
CA LEU A 194 11.27 11.63 0.58
C LEU A 194 12.69 11.99 1.07
N GLU A 195 13.39 12.91 0.40
CA GLU A 195 14.77 13.26 0.69
C GLU A 195 14.94 13.94 2.07
N SER A 196 13.93 14.70 2.53
CA SER A 196 13.93 15.34 3.87
C SER A 196 14.11 14.34 5.02
N ASP A 197 13.52 13.16 4.85
CA ASP A 197 13.39 12.15 5.91
C ASP A 197 14.45 11.04 5.75
N ARG A 198 15.32 11.15 4.73
CA ARG A 198 16.21 10.08 4.25
C ARG A 198 17.05 9.43 5.35
N GLU A 199 17.64 10.20 6.25
CA GLU A 199 18.49 9.67 7.32
C GLU A 199 17.69 8.89 8.39
N GLU A 200 16.46 9.33 8.72
CA GLU A 200 15.57 8.58 9.61
C GLU A 200 15.17 7.25 8.95
N ARG A 201 14.75 7.30 7.68
CA ARG A 201 14.36 6.12 6.90
C ARG A 201 15.52 5.12 6.78
N LEU A 202 16.74 5.58 6.52
CA LEU A 202 17.94 4.74 6.51
C LEU A 202 18.22 4.11 7.88
N ALA A 203 18.03 4.84 8.98
CA ALA A 203 18.18 4.28 10.32
C ALA A 203 17.17 3.15 10.58
N GLU A 204 15.90 3.31 10.21
CA GLU A 204 14.87 2.25 10.32
C GLU A 204 15.21 1.01 9.46
N ILE A 205 15.57 1.24 8.20
CA ILE A 205 15.92 0.19 7.22
C ILE A 205 17.10 -0.64 7.71
N ARG A 206 18.18 0.02 8.17
CA ARG A 206 19.36 -0.63 8.74
C ARG A 206 19.02 -1.34 10.06
N GLN A 207 18.12 -0.81 10.88
CA GLN A 207 17.63 -1.51 12.08
C GLN A 207 16.92 -2.83 11.73
N LEU A 208 16.17 -2.88 10.63
CA LEU A 208 15.55 -4.11 10.12
C LEU A 208 16.55 -5.07 9.44
N GLY A 209 17.80 -4.65 9.23
CA GLY A 209 18.84 -5.43 8.55
C GLY A 209 18.71 -5.42 7.03
N LEU A 210 18.05 -4.41 6.47
CA LEU A 210 17.98 -4.15 5.03
C LEU A 210 19.13 -3.23 4.58
N THR A 211 19.42 -3.18 3.27
CA THR A 211 20.43 -2.28 2.68
C THR A 211 19.84 -0.91 2.35
N ASP A 212 20.70 0.09 2.17
CA ASP A 212 20.32 1.46 1.83
C ASP A 212 19.46 1.56 0.56
N ASP A 213 19.59 0.60 -0.37
CA ASP A 213 18.78 0.51 -1.61
C ASP A 213 17.27 0.38 -1.35
N TRP A 214 16.87 0.01 -0.13
CA TRP A 214 15.48 -0.08 0.28
C TRP A 214 14.85 1.29 0.60
N ALA A 215 15.68 2.31 0.80
CA ALA A 215 15.23 3.68 1.06
C ALA A 215 14.78 4.39 -0.22
N VAL A 216 15.14 3.87 -1.40
CA VAL A 216 14.86 4.45 -2.70
C VAL A 216 13.85 3.63 -3.50
N THR A 217 13.32 4.21 -4.57
CA THR A 217 12.47 3.55 -5.55
C THR A 217 13.28 2.53 -6.35
N SER A 218 12.63 1.52 -6.92
CA SER A 218 13.31 0.56 -7.79
C SER A 218 13.16 0.96 -9.26
N PRO A 219 14.26 1.26 -9.99
CA PRO A 219 14.21 1.70 -11.38
C PRO A 219 13.82 0.60 -12.39
N VAL A 220 13.40 -0.56 -11.89
CA VAL A 220 12.86 -1.68 -12.66
C VAL A 220 11.48 -2.13 -12.13
N MET A 221 10.86 -1.35 -11.23
CA MET A 221 9.57 -1.71 -10.64
C MET A 221 8.48 -1.80 -11.70
N VAL A 222 8.31 -0.74 -12.49
CA VAL A 222 7.20 -0.61 -13.44
C VAL A 222 7.38 -1.57 -14.61
N SER A 223 8.54 -1.52 -15.25
CA SER A 223 8.93 -2.41 -16.34
C SER A 223 8.92 -3.89 -15.93
N GLY A 224 9.43 -4.22 -14.72
CA GLY A 224 9.43 -5.57 -14.16
C GLY A 224 8.04 -6.10 -13.82
N LEU A 225 7.18 -5.29 -13.18
CA LEU A 225 5.79 -5.65 -12.91
C LEU A 225 5.02 -5.89 -14.21
N LYS A 226 5.18 -5.03 -15.22
CA LYS A 226 4.54 -5.23 -16.53
C LYS A 226 4.96 -6.56 -17.16
N GLY A 227 6.27 -6.84 -17.18
CA GLY A 227 6.81 -8.09 -17.71
C GLY A 227 6.27 -9.33 -16.98
N HIS A 228 6.12 -9.25 -15.66
CA HIS A 228 5.52 -10.33 -14.86
C HIS A 228 4.04 -10.54 -15.18
N LEU A 229 3.25 -9.47 -15.27
CA LEU A 229 1.83 -9.53 -15.66
C LEU A 229 1.64 -10.12 -17.06
N ASP A 230 2.44 -9.68 -18.02
CA ASP A 230 2.41 -10.18 -19.41
C ASP A 230 2.77 -11.68 -19.48
N LEU A 231 3.80 -12.12 -18.75
CA LEU A 231 4.29 -13.51 -18.80
C LEU A 231 3.42 -14.50 -18.01
N GLN A 232 2.99 -14.14 -16.80
CA GLN A 232 2.38 -15.08 -15.85
C GLN A 232 0.84 -15.11 -15.94
N TYR A 233 0.24 -13.98 -16.31
CA TYR A 233 -1.22 -13.83 -16.43
C TYR A 233 -1.67 -13.64 -17.88
N GLY A 234 -0.74 -13.47 -18.83
CA GLY A 234 -1.07 -13.15 -20.22
C GLY A 234 -1.50 -11.69 -20.42
N GLY A 235 -1.12 -10.80 -19.51
CA GLY A 235 -1.40 -9.37 -19.54
C GLY A 235 -2.20 -8.86 -18.33
N LEU A 236 -2.18 -7.53 -18.16
CA LEU A 236 -2.86 -6.81 -17.08
C LEU A 236 -4.35 -7.15 -16.97
N GLU A 237 -5.08 -7.11 -18.09
CA GLU A 237 -6.55 -7.29 -18.09
C GLU A 237 -6.94 -8.69 -17.55
N ASN A 238 -6.21 -9.74 -17.94
CA ASN A 238 -6.41 -11.11 -17.44
C ASN A 238 -6.08 -11.23 -15.94
N TYR A 239 -5.04 -10.55 -15.46
CA TYR A 239 -4.72 -10.48 -14.04
C TYR A 239 -5.87 -9.81 -13.26
N LEU A 240 -6.37 -8.68 -13.77
CA LEU A 240 -7.46 -7.92 -13.15
C LEU A 240 -8.76 -8.73 -13.11
N ASP A 241 -9.13 -9.41 -14.20
CA ASP A 241 -10.26 -10.35 -14.22
C ASP A 241 -10.04 -11.52 -13.24
N GLY A 242 -8.81 -12.04 -13.14
CA GLY A 242 -8.42 -13.11 -12.21
C GLY A 242 -8.53 -12.74 -10.72
N ILE A 243 -8.33 -11.47 -10.36
CA ILE A 243 -8.56 -10.94 -9.00
C ILE A 243 -9.99 -10.41 -8.78
N GLY A 244 -10.84 -10.46 -9.80
CA GLY A 244 -12.24 -10.04 -9.75
C GLY A 244 -12.46 -8.53 -9.92
N PHE A 245 -11.50 -7.79 -10.49
CA PHE A 245 -11.65 -6.38 -10.85
C PHE A 245 -12.05 -6.26 -12.33
N ASP A 246 -13.35 -6.38 -12.61
CA ASP A 246 -13.86 -6.69 -13.96
C ASP A 246 -13.77 -5.53 -14.99
N ALA A 247 -14.06 -5.84 -16.25
CA ALA A 247 -14.02 -4.87 -17.36
C ALA A 247 -14.94 -3.66 -17.18
N ALA A 248 -16.07 -3.79 -16.47
CA ALA A 248 -16.97 -2.67 -16.17
C ALA A 248 -16.37 -1.77 -15.09
N GLN A 249 -15.74 -2.34 -14.06
CA GLN A 249 -14.99 -1.56 -13.05
C GLN A 249 -13.80 -0.83 -13.67
N ARG A 250 -13.04 -1.49 -14.57
CA ARG A 250 -11.96 -0.86 -15.35
C ARG A 250 -12.46 0.27 -16.23
N THR A 251 -13.62 0.12 -16.86
CA THR A 251 -14.26 1.18 -17.66
C THR A 251 -14.70 2.36 -16.80
N ASN A 252 -15.33 2.11 -15.64
CA ASN A 252 -15.74 3.17 -14.72
C ASN A 252 -14.53 3.95 -14.18
N LEU A 253 -13.45 3.26 -13.81
CA LEU A 253 -12.20 3.87 -13.37
C LEU A 253 -11.61 4.77 -14.46
N ARG A 254 -11.53 4.29 -15.72
CA ARG A 254 -11.10 5.09 -16.87
C ARG A 254 -11.97 6.34 -17.05
N GLN A 255 -13.30 6.22 -16.99
CA GLN A 255 -14.24 7.35 -17.10
C GLN A 255 -14.18 8.36 -15.93
N LEU A 256 -13.67 7.96 -14.77
CA LEU A 256 -13.56 8.84 -13.59
C LEU A 256 -12.24 9.60 -13.53
N LEU A 257 -11.19 9.06 -14.13
CA LEU A 257 -9.83 9.61 -14.07
C LEU A 257 -9.37 10.27 -15.37
N LEU A 258 -9.96 9.92 -16.52
CA LEU A 258 -9.71 10.55 -17.82
C LEU A 258 -10.80 11.59 -18.16
N TYR A 259 -10.50 12.44 -19.15
CA TYR A 259 -11.41 13.46 -19.69
C TYR A 259 -12.35 12.91 -20.77
#